data_AF-A0A8B5XAM1-F1
#
_entry.id   AF-A0A8B5XAM1-F1
#
_cell.length_a   1.000
_cell.length_b   1.000
_cell.length_c   1.000
_cell.angle_alpha   90.00
_cell.angle_beta   90.00
_cell.angle_gamma   90.00
#
_symmetry.space_group_name_H-M   'P 1'
#
loop_
_entity.id
_entity.type
_entity.pdbx_description
1 polymer ?
#
loop_
_entity_poly.entity_id
_entity_poly.type
_entity_poly.pdbx_seq_one_letter_code
_entity_poly.pdbx_strand_id
1 'polypeptide(L)'
;MVRAALIWLAIGFTFGGLMLADASVPGNWRAWFAPTHGHVLFVGWFLQFAVGVAYWLLPRKRTDIAPLGYNERTAFLSFIFLNIGLVIRVVAEPAPRIGYMSSGIDEMLIVSAIAHVGAIGIVVVQLWGRVTPRPVRRKNREST
;
A
#
# COMPACT_ATOMS: atom_id res chain seq x y z
N MET A 1 6.59 -6.31 -2.18
CA MET A 1 5.90 -5.43 -1.20
C MET A 1 6.85 -4.87 -0.15
N VAL A 2 7.41 -5.66 0.77
CA VAL A 2 8.24 -5.14 1.89
C VAL A 2 9.45 -4.31 1.40
N ARG A 3 10.23 -4.80 0.43
CA ARG A 3 11.37 -4.05 -0.13
C ARG A 3 10.96 -2.69 -0.69
N ALA A 4 9.90 -2.66 -1.49
CA ALA A 4 9.38 -1.41 -2.03
C ALA A 4 8.81 -0.49 -0.93
N ALA A 5 8.26 -1.04 0.16
CA ALA A 5 7.80 -0.22 1.28
C ALA A 5 8.97 0.51 1.97
N LEU A 6 10.11 -0.17 2.14
CA LEU A 6 11.33 0.44 2.68
C LEU A 6 11.89 1.54 1.75
N ILE A 7 11.74 1.40 0.43
CA ILE A 7 12.08 2.45 -0.52
C ILE A 7 11.16 3.67 -0.32
N TRP A 8 9.85 3.46 -0.24
CA TRP A 8 8.90 4.54 0.03
C TRP A 8 9.11 5.20 1.39
N LEU A 9 9.54 4.43 2.41
CA LEU A 9 9.94 4.98 3.70
C LEU A 9 11.10 5.96 3.56
N ALA A 10 12.16 5.57 2.85
CA ALA A 10 13.32 6.43 2.63
C ALA A 10 12.93 7.71 1.87
N ILE A 11 12.10 7.59 0.83
CA ILE A 11 11.55 8.74 0.09
C ILE A 11 10.72 9.64 1.00
N GLY A 12 9.80 9.06 1.79
CA GLY A 12 8.94 9.81 2.71
C GLY A 12 9.74 10.55 3.78
N PHE A 13 10.75 9.91 4.37
CA PHE A 13 11.67 10.56 5.31
C PHE A 13 12.44 11.71 4.64
N THR A 14 12.86 11.54 3.39
CA THR A 14 13.54 12.59 2.63
C THR A 14 12.62 13.79 2.42
N PHE A 15 11.36 13.57 2.02
CA PHE A 15 10.36 14.63 1.90
C PHE A 15 10.11 15.34 3.22
N GLY A 16 9.98 14.59 4.33
CA GLY A 16 9.81 15.16 5.67
C GLY A 16 11.01 16.02 6.09
N GLY A 17 12.24 15.55 5.81
CA GLY A 17 13.47 16.30 6.06
C GLY A 17 13.52 17.62 5.28
N LEU A 18 13.19 17.61 3.99
CA LEU A 18 13.11 18.81 3.15
C LEU A 18 12.03 19.79 3.66
N MET A 19 10.87 19.29 4.06
CA MET A 19 9.79 20.12 4.63
C MET A 19 10.19 20.77 5.96
N LEU A 20 10.98 20.09 6.79
CA LEU A 20 11.52 20.66 8.02
C LEU A 20 12.59 21.73 7.73
N ALA A 21 13.45 21.47 6.74
CA ALA A 21 14.53 22.37 6.32
C ALA A 21 14.06 23.55 5.44
N ASP A 22 12.76 23.70 5.19
CA ASP A 22 12.20 24.66 4.23
C ASP A 22 12.54 26.12 4.51
N ALA A 23 12.73 26.48 5.78
CA ALA A 23 13.18 27.83 6.15
C ALA A 23 14.65 28.10 5.77
N SER A 24 15.47 27.05 5.66
CA SER A 24 16.92 27.13 5.41
C SER A 24 17.32 26.73 4.00
N VAL A 25 16.48 25.97 3.30
CA VAL A 25 16.75 25.45 1.96
C VAL A 25 15.70 26.01 1.01
N PRO A 26 16.08 26.87 0.05
CA PRO A 26 15.12 27.42 -0.91
C PRO A 26 14.52 26.31 -1.76
N GLY A 27 13.19 26.32 -1.92
CA GLY A 27 12.47 25.31 -2.72
C GLY A 27 10.96 25.22 -2.46
N ASN A 28 10.46 25.83 -1.38
CA ASN A 28 9.04 25.78 -1.01
C ASN A 28 8.55 24.34 -0.80
N TRP A 29 9.41 23.50 -0.20
CA TRP A 29 9.25 22.05 -0.04
C TRP A 29 7.96 21.68 0.68
N ARG A 30 7.50 22.53 1.61
CA ARG A 30 6.20 22.34 2.27
C ARG A 30 5.04 22.41 1.28
N ALA A 31 5.04 23.36 0.36
CA ALA A 31 4.00 23.45 -0.66
C ALA A 31 4.04 22.25 -1.62
N TRP A 32 5.23 21.79 -2.00
CA TRP A 32 5.38 20.62 -2.88
C TRP A 32 4.89 19.33 -2.23
N PHE A 33 5.31 19.06 -0.99
CA PHE A 33 5.21 17.73 -0.41
C PHE A 33 4.19 17.56 0.70
N ALA A 34 3.55 18.61 1.26
CA ALA A 34 2.78 18.46 2.50
C ALA A 34 1.78 17.28 2.52
N PRO A 35 0.80 17.17 1.61
CA PRO A 35 -0.10 16.01 1.59
C PRO A 35 0.50 14.78 0.89
N THR A 36 1.42 14.98 -0.07
CA THR A 36 2.11 13.89 -0.76
C THR A 36 3.01 13.08 0.18
N HIS A 37 3.66 13.73 1.13
CA HIS A 37 4.42 13.11 2.21
C HIS A 37 3.53 12.16 3.03
N GLY A 38 2.32 12.60 3.37
CA GLY A 38 1.33 11.77 4.05
C GLY A 38 0.98 10.51 3.26
N HIS A 39 0.68 10.64 1.96
CA HIS A 39 0.40 9.48 1.10
C HIS A 39 1.60 8.54 0.96
N VAL A 40 2.81 9.08 0.80
CA VAL A 40 4.04 8.27 0.68
C VAL A 40 4.31 7.47 1.95
N LEU A 41 4.24 8.10 3.13
CA LEU A 41 4.50 7.39 4.39
C LEU A 41 3.37 6.45 4.78
N PHE A 42 2.11 6.85 4.58
CA PHE A 42 0.98 6.01 4.98
C PHE A 42 0.75 4.86 3.99
N VAL A 43 0.58 5.16 2.70
CA VAL A 43 0.24 4.13 1.69
C VAL A 43 1.49 3.38 1.24
N GLY A 44 2.55 4.13 0.87
CA GLY A 44 3.78 3.56 0.31
C GLY A 44 4.61 2.78 1.31
N TRP A 45 4.76 3.32 2.52
CA TRP A 45 5.46 2.64 3.60
C TRP A 45 4.52 1.79 4.46
N PHE A 46 3.71 2.41 5.31
CA PHE A 46 3.09 1.72 6.44
C PHE A 46 2.11 0.63 5.99
N LEU A 47 1.14 0.99 5.15
CA LEU A 47 0.13 0.08 4.62
C LEU A 47 0.76 -1.03 3.78
N GLN A 48 1.64 -0.67 2.84
CA GLN A 48 2.31 -1.66 1.98
C GLN A 48 3.19 -2.62 2.78
N PHE A 49 3.89 -2.13 3.81
CA PHE A 49 4.67 -2.96 4.72
C PHE A 49 3.76 -3.91 5.50
N ALA A 50 2.70 -3.39 6.13
CA ALA A 50 1.74 -4.18 6.89
C ALA A 50 1.09 -5.28 6.04
N VAL A 51 0.65 -4.95 4.82
CA VAL A 51 0.09 -5.93 3.86
C VAL A 51 1.14 -6.96 3.45
N GLY A 52 2.36 -6.52 3.14
CA GLY A 52 3.46 -7.41 2.79
C GLY A 52 3.78 -8.41 3.90
N VAL A 53 3.80 -7.95 5.16
CA VAL A 53 3.96 -8.80 6.34
C VAL A 53 2.74 -9.70 6.54
N ALA A 54 1.52 -9.21 6.35
CA ALA A 54 0.29 -9.99 6.50
C ALA A 54 0.22 -11.19 5.55
N TYR A 55 0.66 -11.04 4.29
CA TYR A 55 0.77 -12.16 3.36
C TYR A 55 1.72 -13.26 3.85
N TRP A 56 2.75 -12.88 4.61
CA TRP A 56 3.74 -13.81 5.16
C TRP A 56 3.31 -14.43 6.50
N LEU A 57 2.78 -13.61 7.41
CA LEU A 57 2.47 -13.94 8.81
C LEU A 57 1.14 -14.68 8.98
N LEU A 58 0.10 -14.33 8.21
CA LEU A 58 -1.23 -14.89 8.42
C LEU A 58 -1.25 -16.41 8.15
N PRO A 59 -2.05 -17.19 8.91
CA PRO A 59 -2.11 -18.64 8.77
C PRO A 59 -2.44 -19.08 7.35
N ARG A 60 -1.63 -19.96 6.79
CA ARG A 60 -1.81 -20.46 5.42
C ARG A 60 -2.79 -21.63 5.41
N LYS A 61 -3.99 -21.42 4.85
CA LYS A 61 -4.91 -22.50 4.49
C LYS A 61 -4.47 -23.05 3.12
N ARG A 62 -3.45 -23.90 3.11
CA ARG A 62 -2.92 -24.50 1.89
C ARG A 62 -3.94 -25.48 1.32
N THR A 63 -4.25 -25.35 0.03
CA THR A 63 -5.02 -26.32 -0.76
C THR A 63 -4.23 -26.64 -2.02
N ASP A 64 -4.61 -27.68 -2.75
CA ASP A 64 -3.94 -28.05 -4.01
C ASP A 64 -3.97 -26.91 -5.04
N ILE A 65 -5.03 -26.10 -5.02
CA ILE A 65 -5.25 -24.94 -5.91
C ILE A 65 -4.52 -23.68 -5.37
N ALA A 66 -4.28 -23.59 -4.06
CA ALA A 66 -3.63 -22.45 -3.41
C ALA A 66 -2.56 -22.94 -2.42
N PRO A 67 -1.39 -23.39 -2.89
CA PRO A 67 -0.35 -23.97 -2.05
C PRO A 67 0.25 -22.98 -1.03
N LEU A 68 0.15 -21.67 -1.30
CA LEU A 68 0.52 -20.61 -0.38
C LEU A 68 -0.66 -20.06 0.44
N GLY A 69 -1.86 -20.59 0.18
CA GLY A 69 -3.15 -20.15 0.70
C GLY A 69 -3.68 -18.85 0.06
N TYR A 70 -3.03 -18.36 -1.00
CA TYR A 70 -3.40 -17.17 -1.77
C TYR A 70 -2.92 -17.34 -3.22
N ASN A 71 -3.48 -16.57 -4.15
CA ASN A 71 -3.06 -16.56 -5.54
C ASN A 71 -1.94 -15.52 -5.73
N GLU A 72 -0.74 -16.00 -6.07
CA GLU A 72 0.45 -15.16 -6.26
C GLU A 72 0.25 -14.11 -7.34
N ARG A 73 -0.38 -14.47 -8.48
CA ARG A 73 -0.60 -13.55 -9.59
C ARG A 73 -1.51 -12.40 -9.16
N THR A 74 -2.59 -12.71 -8.46
CA THR A 74 -3.52 -11.71 -7.94
C THR A 74 -2.84 -10.83 -6.89
N ALA A 75 -2.01 -11.39 -6.00
CA ALA A 75 -1.28 -10.60 -5.00
C ALA A 75 -0.20 -9.72 -5.64
N PHE A 76 0.38 -10.17 -6.75
CA PHE A 76 1.30 -9.37 -7.54
C PHE A 76 0.59 -8.21 -8.25
N LEU A 77 -0.63 -8.42 -8.75
CA LEU A 77 -1.46 -7.34 -9.31
C LEU A 77 -1.77 -6.26 -8.27
N SER A 78 -2.08 -6.63 -7.02
CA SER A 78 -2.28 -5.61 -5.98
C SER A 78 -1.00 -4.83 -5.67
N PHE A 79 0.16 -5.48 -5.71
CA PHE A 79 1.45 -4.80 -5.60
C PHE A 79 1.65 -3.77 -6.73
N ILE A 80 1.36 -4.15 -7.97
CA ILE A 80 1.46 -3.25 -9.12
C ILE A 80 0.51 -2.07 -8.97
N PHE A 81 -0.77 -2.32 -8.70
CA PHE A 81 -1.79 -1.26 -8.59
C PHE A 81 -1.46 -0.28 -7.48
N LEU A 82 -1.00 -0.78 -6.33
CA LEU A 82 -0.64 0.07 -5.20
C LEU A 82 0.57 0.96 -5.52
N ASN A 83 1.59 0.44 -6.22
CA ASN A 83 2.79 1.22 -6.55
C ASN A 83 2.55 2.18 -7.72
N ILE A 84 1.85 1.75 -8.77
CA ILE A 84 1.50 2.64 -9.89
C ILE A 84 0.58 3.76 -9.41
N GLY A 85 -0.45 3.44 -8.63
CA GLY A 85 -1.36 4.43 -8.06
C GLY A 85 -0.58 5.45 -7.22
N LEU A 86 0.36 5.00 -6.41
CA LEU A 86 1.17 5.89 -5.58
C LEU A 86 2.13 6.75 -6.39
N VAL A 87 2.80 6.20 -7.42
CA VAL A 87 3.68 6.99 -8.31
C VAL A 87 2.87 8.09 -9.01
N ILE A 88 1.68 7.77 -9.54
CA ILE A 88 0.80 8.76 -10.15
C ILE A 88 0.42 9.84 -9.13
N ARG A 89 0.07 9.45 -7.89
CA ARG A 89 -0.25 10.40 -6.81
C ARG A 89 0.91 11.35 -6.56
N VAL A 90 2.12 10.82 -6.40
CA VAL A 90 3.32 11.62 -6.08
C VAL A 90 3.66 12.63 -7.17
N VAL A 91 3.39 12.31 -8.43
CA VAL A 91 3.65 13.22 -9.56
C VAL A 91 2.53 14.25 -9.73
N ALA A 92 1.27 13.81 -9.66
CA ALA A 92 0.12 14.67 -9.97
C ALA A 92 -0.30 15.56 -8.79
N GLU A 93 -0.17 15.08 -7.56
CA GLU A 93 -0.69 15.77 -6.37
C GLU A 93 0.01 17.12 -6.08
N PRO A 94 1.32 17.30 -6.27
CA PRO A 94 1.98 18.59 -6.06
C PRO A 94 1.58 19.68 -7.06
N ALA A 95 1.22 19.29 -8.30
CA ALA A 95 1.09 20.21 -9.44
C ALA A 95 0.09 21.37 -9.22
N PRO A 96 -1.12 21.18 -8.66
CA PRO A 96 -2.04 22.27 -8.38
C PRO A 96 -1.51 23.30 -7.39
N ARG A 97 -0.65 22.91 -6.45
CA ARG A 97 -0.14 23.79 -5.37
C ARG A 97 0.91 24.77 -5.85
N ILE A 98 1.54 24.47 -6.98
CA ILE A 98 2.55 25.31 -7.63
C ILE A 98 1.97 26.07 -8.84
N GLY A 99 0.63 26.07 -8.99
CA GLY A 99 -0.08 26.83 -10.01
C GLY A 99 -0.35 26.07 -11.32
N TYR A 100 0.05 24.80 -11.44
CA TYR A 100 -0.34 23.98 -12.59
C TYR A 100 -1.72 23.36 -12.36
N MET A 101 -2.74 23.99 -12.94
CA MET A 101 -4.11 23.48 -12.92
C MET A 101 -4.48 22.97 -14.32
N SER A 102 -4.80 21.69 -14.45
CA SER A 102 -5.28 21.09 -15.70
C SER A 102 -6.25 19.95 -15.40
N SER A 103 -7.23 19.72 -16.28
CA SER A 103 -8.17 18.59 -16.15
C SER A 103 -7.43 17.24 -16.12
N GLY A 104 -6.31 17.14 -16.83
CA GLY A 104 -5.48 15.95 -16.85
C GLY A 104 -4.90 15.58 -15.47
N ILE A 105 -4.61 16.55 -14.60
CA ILE A 105 -4.14 16.28 -13.24
C ILE A 105 -5.25 15.61 -12.42
N ASP A 106 -6.48 16.13 -12.49
CA ASP A 106 -7.62 15.57 -11.76
C ASP A 106 -7.93 14.14 -12.23
N GLU A 107 -7.89 13.91 -13.55
CA GLU A 107 -8.04 12.58 -14.14
C GLU A 107 -6.95 11.61 -13.64
N MET A 108 -5.69 12.04 -13.59
CA MET A 108 -4.59 11.24 -13.03
C MET A 108 -4.81 10.90 -11.56
N LEU A 109 -5.30 11.84 -10.75
CA LEU A 109 -5.62 11.62 -9.33
C LEU A 109 -6.79 10.64 -9.15
N ILE A 110 -7.79 10.68 -10.03
CA ILE A 110 -8.89 9.70 -10.06
C ILE A 110 -8.36 8.31 -10.41
N VAL A 111 -7.54 8.18 -11.46
CA VAL A 111 -6.91 6.91 -11.84
C VAL A 111 -6.07 6.34 -10.70
N SER A 112 -5.28 7.20 -10.03
CA SER A 112 -4.53 6.83 -8.83
C SER A 112 -5.44 6.30 -7.72
N ALA A 113 -6.56 6.97 -7.44
CA ALA A 113 -7.51 6.54 -6.42
C ALA A 113 -8.13 5.17 -6.75
N ILE A 114 -8.56 4.98 -8.00
CA ILE A 114 -9.11 3.69 -8.47
C ILE A 114 -8.08 2.57 -8.34
N ALA A 115 -6.82 2.82 -8.71
CA ALA A 115 -5.74 1.84 -8.57
C ALA A 115 -5.53 1.44 -7.09
N HIS A 116 -5.50 2.41 -6.16
CA HIS A 116 -5.39 2.11 -4.74
C HIS A 116 -6.58 1.31 -4.20
N VAL A 117 -7.81 1.70 -4.55
CA VAL A 117 -9.03 0.99 -4.14
C VAL A 117 -9.02 -0.45 -4.68
N GLY A 118 -8.66 -0.64 -5.94
CA GLY A 118 -8.51 -1.96 -6.55
C GLY A 118 -7.45 -2.82 -5.86
N ALA A 119 -6.29 -2.24 -5.54
CA ALA A 119 -5.23 -2.93 -4.81
C ALA A 119 -5.70 -3.42 -3.44
N ILE A 120 -6.36 -2.56 -2.67
CA ILE A 120 -6.88 -2.91 -1.35
C ILE A 120 -8.02 -3.92 -1.43
N GLY A 121 -8.91 -3.80 -2.42
CA GLY A 121 -9.95 -4.79 -2.67
C GLY A 121 -9.38 -6.19 -2.88
N ILE A 122 -8.31 -6.32 -3.68
CA ILE A 122 -7.60 -7.59 -3.88
C ILE A 122 -7.04 -8.12 -2.54
N VAL A 123 -6.38 -7.26 -1.77
CA VAL A 123 -5.78 -7.64 -0.48
C VAL A 123 -6.84 -8.13 0.49
N VAL A 124 -7.96 -7.41 0.61
CA VAL A 124 -9.08 -7.78 1.49
C VAL A 124 -9.62 -9.15 1.08
N VAL A 125 -9.93 -9.36 -0.20
CA VAL A 125 -10.46 -10.64 -0.70
C VAL A 125 -9.50 -11.80 -0.40
N GLN A 126 -8.20 -11.61 -0.63
CA GLN A 126 -7.22 -12.68 -0.43
C GLN A 126 -6.90 -12.96 1.04
N LEU A 127 -6.97 -11.96 1.91
CA LEU A 127 -6.66 -12.11 3.33
C LEU A 127 -7.88 -12.46 4.18
N TRP A 128 -9.10 -12.15 3.75
CA TRP A 128 -10.35 -12.38 4.51
C TRP A 128 -10.47 -13.81 5.04
N GLY A 129 -10.26 -14.80 4.15
CA GLY A 129 -10.34 -16.22 4.49
C GLY A 129 -9.26 -16.72 5.46
N ARG A 130 -8.24 -15.91 5.76
CA ARG A 130 -7.09 -16.29 6.61
C ARG A 130 -7.23 -15.85 8.07
N VAL A 131 -8.11 -14.88 8.34
CA VAL A 131 -8.34 -14.35 9.69
C VAL A 131 -9.27 -15.28 10.50
N THR A 132 -10.04 -16.16 9.84
CA THR A 132 -10.96 -17.08 10.52
C THR A 132 -10.23 -18.18 11.31
N PRO A 133 -10.50 -18.34 12.63
CA PRO A 133 -9.93 -19.39 13.46
C PRO A 133 -10.24 -20.80 12.93
N ARG A 134 -9.32 -21.75 13.15
CA ARG A 134 -9.60 -23.17 12.87
C ARG A 134 -10.58 -23.69 13.93
N PRO A 135 -11.70 -24.35 13.55
CA PRO A 135 -12.53 -25.03 14.53
C PRO A 135 -11.69 -26.07 15.28
N VAL A 136 -11.77 -26.06 16.61
CA VAL A 136 -11.07 -27.01 17.47
C VAL A 136 -11.64 -28.41 17.18
N ARG A 137 -10.83 -29.30 16.60
CA ARG A 137 -11.21 -30.70 16.40
C ARG A 137 -11.32 -31.37 17.77
N ARG A 138 -12.55 -31.54 18.30
CA ARG A 138 -12.79 -32.38 19.48
C ARG A 138 -12.39 -33.81 19.11
N LYS A 139 -11.34 -34.33 19.75
CA LYS A 139 -10.98 -35.74 19.68
C LYS A 139 -12.02 -36.46 20.55
N ASN A 140 -12.93 -37.20 19.93
CA ASN A 140 -13.79 -38.12 20.68
C ASN A 140 -12.85 -39.09 21.40
N ARG A 141 -12.81 -38.99 22.74
CA ARG A 141 -12.21 -40.02 23.57
C ARG A 141 -13.13 -41.23 23.42
N GLU A 142 -12.66 -42.23 22.69
CA GLU A 142 -13.24 -43.57 22.72
C GLU A 142 -13.05 -44.08 24.16
N SER A 143 -14.13 -44.03 24.94
CA SER A 143 -14.24 -44.72 26.22
C SER A 143 -14.40 -46.20 25.90
N THR A 144 -13.34 -46.95 26.22
CA THR A 144 -13.35 -48.40 26.36
C THR A 144 -14.09 -48.81 27.62
#